data_AF-A0A1X7JEW1-F1
#
_entry.id   AF-A0A1X7JEW1-F1
#
_cell.length_a   1.000
_cell.length_b   1.000
_cell.length_c   1.000
_cell.angle_alpha   90.00
_cell.angle_beta   90.00
_cell.angle_gamma   90.00
#
_symmetry.space_group_name_H-M   'P 1'
#
loop_
_entity.id
_entity.type
_entity.pdbx_description
1 polymer ?
#
loop_
_entity_poly.entity_id
_entity_poly.type
_entity_poly.pdbx_seq_one_letter_code
_entity_poly.pdbx_strand_id
1 'polypeptide(L)'
;MDALVTILFVVLIGAAVLPLLALVVYIVASAFGLGFADRVLDATMALLTAQWSIGGVLNAIVGVALIALGVWCVITVEPAVAKGLCLALIPLGIWRLVRGAHILRAARGTPK
;
A
#
# COMPACT_ATOMS: atom_id res chain seq x y z
N MET A 1 7.92 -12.72 20.95
CA MET A 1 7.18 -11.65 20.23
C MET A 1 7.80 -11.33 18.87
N ASP A 2 9.06 -11.70 18.60
CA ASP A 2 9.74 -11.37 17.35
C ASP A 2 9.32 -12.18 16.13
N ALA A 3 9.00 -13.48 16.28
CA ALA A 3 8.70 -14.35 15.15
C ALA A 3 7.51 -13.84 14.30
N LEU A 4 6.45 -13.32 14.94
CA LEU A 4 5.28 -12.80 14.24
C LEU A 4 5.62 -11.52 13.46
N VAL A 5 6.44 -10.63 14.04
CA VAL A 5 6.90 -9.40 13.39
C VAL A 5 7.82 -9.72 12.22
N THR A 6 8.74 -10.68 12.38
CA THR A 6 9.62 -11.15 11.31
C THR A 6 8.83 -11.76 10.16
N ILE A 7 7.86 -12.64 10.45
CA ILE A 7 7.00 -13.23 9.43
C ILE A 7 6.23 -12.13 8.67
N LEU A 8 5.64 -11.17 9.39
CA LEU A 8 4.94 -10.05 8.78
C LEU A 8 5.86 -9.23 7.88
N PHE A 9 7.09 -8.94 8.32
CA PHE A 9 8.08 -8.22 7.52
C PHE A 9 8.48 -8.99 6.26
N VAL A 10 8.74 -10.29 6.37
CA VAL A 10 9.10 -11.14 5.23
C VAL A 10 7.94 -11.19 4.22
N VAL A 11 6.70 -11.32 4.70
CA VAL A 11 5.51 -11.31 3.85
C VAL A 11 5.34 -9.97 3.15
N LEU A 12 5.52 -8.85 3.85
CA LEU A 12 5.42 -7.50 3.26
C LEU A 12 6.50 -7.23 2.21
N ILE A 13 7.75 -7.62 2.49
CA ILE A 13 8.86 -7.49 1.53
C ILE A 13 8.60 -8.40 0.34
N GLY A 14 8.22 -9.65 0.58
CA GLY A 14 7.86 -10.60 -0.48
C GLY A 14 6.76 -10.06 -1.37
N ALA A 15 5.66 -9.56 -0.80
CA ALA A 15 4.57 -8.96 -1.55
C ALA A 15 5.00 -7.72 -2.36
N ALA A 16 5.98 -6.94 -1.89
CA ALA A 16 6.50 -5.80 -2.62
C ALA A 16 7.46 -6.18 -3.76
N VAL A 17 8.25 -7.23 -3.58
CA VAL A 17 9.31 -7.67 -4.50
C VAL A 17 8.78 -8.67 -5.54
N LEU A 18 7.73 -9.44 -5.22
CA LEU A 18 7.18 -10.48 -6.09
C LEU A 18 6.76 -9.98 -7.49
N PRO A 19 6.07 -8.83 -7.65
CA PRO A 19 5.75 -8.34 -8.99
C PRO A 19 6.98 -7.84 -9.75
N LEU A 20 8.01 -7.33 -9.06
CA LEU A 20 9.28 -6.97 -9.69
C LEU A 20 10.01 -8.22 -10.21
N LEU A 21 10.03 -9.30 -9.42
CA LEU A 21 10.59 -10.59 -9.85
C LEU A 21 9.82 -11.17 -11.03
N ALA A 22 8.49 -11.12 -11.00
CA ALA A 22 7.66 -11.61 -12.09
C ALA A 22 7.88 -10.80 -13.39
N LEU A 23 8.10 -9.48 -13.28
CA LEU A 23 8.48 -8.63 -14.40
C LEU A 23 9.85 -9.01 -14.99
N VAL A 24 10.84 -9.33 -14.15
CA VAL A 24 12.15 -9.83 -14.61
C VAL A 24 12.00 -11.15 -15.37
N VAL A 25 11.18 -12.07 -14.86
CA VAL A 25 10.88 -13.34 -15.55
C VAL A 25 10.21 -13.10 -16.90
N TYR A 26 9.28 -12.14 -16.98
CA TYR A 26 8.68 -11.73 -18.25
C TYR A 26 9.72 -11.21 -19.25
N ILE A 27 10.61 -10.29 -18.84
CA ILE A 27 11.64 -9.73 -19.72
C ILE A 27 12.53 -10.83 -20.28
N VAL A 28 12.94 -11.78 -19.43
CA VAL A 28 13.75 -12.93 -19.84
C VAL A 28 12.96 -13.83 -20.80
N ALA A 29 11.73 -14.21 -20.46
CA ALA A 29 10.90 -15.08 -21.30
C ALA A 29 10.60 -14.46 -22.67
N SER A 30 10.36 -13.15 -22.70
CA SER A 30 10.14 -12.38 -23.93
C SER A 30 11.40 -12.33 -24.80
N ALA A 31 12.58 -12.12 -24.20
CA ALA A 31 13.86 -12.14 -24.91
C ALA A 31 14.16 -13.50 -25.57
N PHE A 32 13.68 -14.59 -24.98
CA PHE A 32 13.79 -15.95 -25.53
C PHE A 32 12.61 -16.34 -26.46
N GLY A 33 11.65 -15.45 -26.71
CA GLY A 33 10.49 -15.72 -27.57
C GLY A 33 9.54 -16.79 -27.04
N LEU A 34 9.50 -17.01 -25.72
CA LEU A 34 8.71 -18.07 -25.11
C LEU A 34 7.23 -17.66 -25.07
N GLY A 35 6.35 -18.48 -25.65
CA GLY A 35 4.90 -18.20 -25.74
C GLY A 35 4.14 -18.16 -24.41
N PHE A 36 4.81 -18.38 -23.27
CA PHE A 36 4.22 -18.18 -21.93
C PHE A 36 4.45 -16.76 -21.38
N ALA A 37 5.27 -15.93 -22.06
CA ALA A 37 5.60 -14.58 -21.59
C ALA A 37 4.33 -13.74 -21.32
N ASP A 38 3.34 -13.82 -22.21
CA ASP A 38 2.07 -13.10 -22.04
C ASP A 38 1.30 -13.55 -20.80
N ARG A 39 1.31 -14.85 -20.48
CA ARG A 39 0.68 -15.36 -19.24
C ARG A 39 1.40 -14.86 -17.98
N VAL A 40 2.72 -14.72 -18.04
CA VAL A 40 3.51 -14.16 -16.93
C VAL A 40 3.24 -12.67 -16.79
N LEU A 41 3.07 -11.95 -17.90
CA LEU A 41 2.69 -10.55 -17.89
C LEU A 41 1.29 -10.35 -17.27
N ASP A 42 0.31 -11.15 -17.66
CA ASP A 42 -1.06 -11.11 -17.10
C ASP A 42 -1.05 -11.39 -15.59
N ALA A 43 -0.30 -12.41 -15.16
CA ALA A 43 -0.14 -12.73 -13.74
C ALA A 43 0.56 -11.59 -12.97
N THR A 44 1.55 -10.96 -13.57
CA THR A 44 2.27 -9.82 -12.99
C THR A 44 1.35 -8.61 -12.85
N MET A 45 0.54 -8.31 -13.86
CA MET A 45 -0.47 -7.25 -13.79
C MET A 45 -1.52 -7.53 -12.71
N ALA A 46 -2.01 -8.76 -12.60
CA ALA A 46 -2.96 -9.15 -11.56
C ALA A 46 -2.35 -8.98 -10.15
N LEU A 47 -1.10 -9.40 -9.95
CA LEU A 47 -0.37 -9.24 -8.70
C LEU A 47 -0.16 -7.76 -8.33
N LEU A 48 0.24 -6.93 -9.30
CA LEU A 48 0.34 -5.49 -9.14
C LEU A 48 -1.02 -4.90 -8.74
N THR A 49 -2.08 -5.16 -9.49
CA THR A 49 -3.41 -4.62 -9.19
C THR A 49 -3.89 -5.01 -7.79
N ALA A 50 -3.64 -6.25 -7.36
CA ALA A 50 -3.94 -6.70 -6.01
C ALA A 50 -3.12 -5.94 -4.95
N GLN A 51 -1.81 -5.80 -5.15
CA GLN A 51 -0.92 -5.06 -4.25
C GLN A 51 -1.31 -3.58 -4.13
N TRP A 52 -1.59 -2.93 -5.26
CA TRP A 52 -2.04 -1.54 -5.29
C TRP A 52 -3.41 -1.40 -4.60
N SER A 53 -4.33 -2.33 -4.82
CA SER A 53 -5.64 -2.32 -4.15
C SER A 53 -5.50 -2.46 -2.63
N ILE A 54 -4.73 -3.44 -2.16
CA ILE A 54 -4.48 -3.65 -0.73
C ILE A 54 -3.79 -2.43 -0.11
N GLY A 55 -2.75 -1.91 -0.77
CA GLY A 55 -2.04 -0.70 -0.33
C GLY A 55 -2.93 0.54 -0.29
N GLY A 56 -3.85 0.67 -1.25
CA GLY A 56 -4.86 1.73 -1.30
C GLY A 56 -5.85 1.66 -0.14
N VAL A 57 -6.40 0.47 0.15
CA VAL A 57 -7.29 0.24 1.30
C VAL A 57 -6.56 0.52 2.61
N LEU A 58 -5.35 0.01 2.79
CA LEU A 58 -4.56 0.25 3.99
C LEU A 58 -4.28 1.75 4.21
N ASN A 59 -3.93 2.49 3.16
CA ASN A 59 -3.74 3.94 3.27
C ASN A 59 -5.03 4.67 3.68
N ALA A 60 -6.19 4.26 3.16
CA ALA A 60 -7.47 4.83 3.57
C ALA A 60 -7.77 4.54 5.05
N ILE A 61 -7.67 3.28 5.48
CA ILE A 61 -7.93 2.88 6.87
C ILE A 61 -6.98 3.60 7.84
N VAL A 62 -5.67 3.58 7.56
CA VAL A 62 -4.66 4.26 8.38
C VAL A 62 -4.88 5.78 8.35
N GLY A 63 -5.29 6.34 7.22
CA GLY A 63 -5.64 7.76 7.09
C GLY A 63 -6.78 8.16 8.03
N VAL A 64 -7.89 7.40 8.05
CA VAL A 64 -9.00 7.61 8.98
C VAL A 64 -8.55 7.46 10.43
N ALA A 65 -7.78 6.41 10.73
CA ALA A 65 -7.28 6.17 12.08
C ALA A 65 -6.41 7.31 12.60
N LEU A 66 -5.54 7.88 11.76
CA LEU A 66 -4.69 9.02 12.10
C LEU A 66 -5.51 10.30 12.35
N ILE A 67 -6.57 10.54 11.57
CA ILE A 67 -7.48 11.67 11.79
C ILE A 67 -8.19 11.50 13.14
N ALA A 68 -8.78 10.33 13.38
CA ALA A 68 -9.48 10.03 14.63
C ALA A 68 -8.56 10.14 15.85
N LEU A 69 -7.34 9.62 15.74
CA LEU A 69 -6.32 9.71 16.79
C LEU A 69 -5.88 11.16 17.02
N GLY A 70 -5.69 11.94 15.95
CA GLY A 70 -5.37 13.37 16.03
C GLY A 70 -6.46 14.16 16.77
N VAL A 71 -7.73 13.95 16.38
CA VAL A 71 -8.89 14.58 17.03
C VAL A 71 -8.99 14.18 18.50
N TRP A 72 -8.90 12.87 18.79
CA TRP A 72 -8.93 12.36 20.17
C TRP A 72 -7.84 12.98 21.04
N CYS A 73 -6.60 13.01 20.54
CA CYS A 73 -5.45 13.53 21.27
C CYS A 73 -5.58 15.04 21.53
N VAL A 74 -6.08 15.83 20.57
CA VAL A 74 -6.31 17.27 20.76
C VAL A 74 -7.31 17.56 21.89
N ILE A 75 -8.32 16.69 22.05
CA ILE A 75 -9.36 16.82 23.08
C ILE A 75 -8.83 16.38 24.46
N THR A 76 -8.01 15.32 24.50
CA THR A 76 -7.68 14.62 25.76
C THR A 76 -6.33 14.98 26.37
N VAL A 77 -5.38 15.50 25.58
CA VAL A 77 -4.01 15.72 26.06
C VAL A 77 -3.83 17.16 26.54
N GLU A 78 -3.46 17.35 27.81
CA GLU A 78 -3.31 18.67 28.45
C GLU A 78 -2.16 19.55 27.91
N PRO A 79 -0.92 19.06 27.71
CA PRO A 79 0.17 19.91 27.23
C PRO A 79 -0.10 20.45 25.82
N ALA A 80 -0.08 21.78 25.68
CA ALA A 80 -0.34 22.49 24.43
C ALA A 80 0.60 22.06 23.28
N VAL A 81 1.86 21.72 23.60
CA VAL A 81 2.84 21.22 22.64
C VAL A 81 2.42 19.86 22.06
N ALA A 82 1.87 18.97 22.89
CA ALA A 82 1.37 17.67 22.43
C ALA A 82 0.09 17.82 21.60
N LYS A 83 -0.78 18.79 21.91
CA LYS A 83 -1.93 19.14 21.05
C LYS A 83 -1.48 19.60 19.67
N GLY A 84 -0.43 20.43 19.60
CA GLY A 84 0.17 20.89 18.35
C GLY A 84 0.70 19.73 17.49
N LEU A 85 1.41 18.78 18.11
CA LEU A 85 1.88 17.57 17.42
C LEU A 85 0.72 16.68 16.95
N CYS A 86 -0.35 16.57 17.75
CA CYS A 86 -1.53 15.79 17.38
C CYS A 86 -2.36 16.43 16.27
N LEU A 87 -2.38 17.75 16.16
CA LEU A 87 -2.95 18.45 15.00
C LEU A 87 -2.22 18.10 13.70
N ALA A 88 -0.92 17.79 13.74
CA ALA A 88 -0.16 17.37 12.55
C ALA A 88 -0.54 15.96 12.06
N LEU A 89 -1.18 15.13 12.89
CA LEU A 89 -1.68 13.82 12.47
C LEU A 89 -2.87 13.92 11.52
N ILE A 90 -3.66 15.00 11.62
CA ILE A 90 -4.84 15.24 10.79
C ILE A 90 -4.47 15.46 9.31
N PRO A 91 -3.59 16.41 8.92
CA PRO A 91 -3.19 16.58 7.53
C PRO A 91 -2.46 15.35 6.99
N LEU A 92 -1.69 14.63 7.81
CA LEU A 92 -1.06 13.37 7.43
C LEU A 92 -2.11 12.28 7.12
N GLY A 93 -3.14 12.18 7.96
CA GLY A 93 -4.25 11.25 7.77
C GLY A 93 -5.05 11.58 6.51
N ILE A 94 -5.34 12.86 6.25
CA ILE A 94 -6.00 13.34 5.03
C ILE A 94 -5.17 12.99 3.80
N TRP A 95 -3.86 13.26 3.82
CA TRP A 95 -2.94 12.92 2.72
C TRP A 95 -2.99 11.43 2.38
N ARG A 96 -2.93 10.56 3.40
CA ARG A 96 -3.02 9.10 3.21
C ARG A 96 -4.36 8.67 2.68
N LEU A 97 -5.45 9.28 3.15
CA LEU A 97 -6.80 8.99 2.69
C LEU A 97 -6.98 9.34 1.21
N VAL A 98 -6.56 10.54 0.82
CA VAL A 98 -6.60 11.01 -0.57
C VAL A 98 -5.75 10.10 -1.45
N ARG A 99 -4.51 9.80 -1.04
CA ARG A 99 -3.63 8.88 -1.77
C ARG A 99 -4.25 7.49 -1.92
N GLY A 100 -4.82 6.94 -0.85
CA GLY A 100 -5.51 5.64 -0.88
C GLY A 100 -6.69 5.63 -1.84
N ALA A 101 -7.51 6.69 -1.82
CA ALA A 101 -8.64 6.84 -2.75
C ALA A 101 -8.19 6.94 -4.21
N HIS A 102 -7.13 7.69 -4.51
CA HIS A 102 -6.57 7.77 -5.87
C HIS A 102 -6.03 6.42 -6.35
N ILE A 103 -5.32 5.70 -5.50
CA ILE A 103 -4.80 4.35 -5.81
C ILE A 103 -5.95 3.38 -6.11
N LEU A 104 -7.00 3.38 -5.27
CA LEU A 104 -8.17 2.51 -5.46
C LEU A 104 -8.95 2.85 -6.74
N ARG A 105 -9.04 4.13 -7.09
CA ARG A 105 -9.63 4.56 -8.36
C ARG A 105 -8.81 4.09 -9.55
N ALA A 106 -7.49 4.23 -9.49
CA ALA A 106 -6.58 3.76 -10.55
C ALA A 106 -6.66 2.23 -10.73
N ALA A 107 -6.69 1.47 -9.62
CA ALA A 107 -6.82 0.01 -9.65
C ALA A 107 -8.19 -0.48 -10.17
N ARG A 108 -9.24 0.34 -10.11
CA ARG A 108 -10.54 0.06 -10.74
C ARG A 108 -10.60 0.42 -12.22
N GLY A 109 -9.72 1.33 -12.67
CA GLY A 109 -9.68 1.84 -14.03
C GLY A 109 -8.82 1.03 -15.00
N THR A 110 -8.08 0.01 -14.53
CA THR A 110 -7.37 -0.94 -15.41
C THR A 110 -8.38 -1.77 -16.19
N PRO A 111 -8.49 -1.61 -17.52
CA PRO A 111 -9.33 -2.47 -18.35
C PRO A 111 -8.82 -3.91 -18.25
N LYS A 112 -9.74 -4.86 -18.23
CA LYS A 112 -9.45 -6.28 -18.44
C LYS A 112 -9.15 -6.55 -19.91
#